data_AF-A0A9E7L4S1-F1
#
_entry.id   AF-A0A9E7L4S1-F1
#
_cell.length_a   1.000
_cell.length_b   1.000
_cell.length_c   1.000
_cell.angle_alpha   90.00
_cell.angle_beta   90.00
_cell.angle_gamma   90.00
#
_symmetry.space_group_name_H-M   'P 1'
#
loop_
_entity.id
_entity.type
_entity.pdbx_description
1 polymer ?
#
loop_
_entity_poly.entity_id
_entity_poly.type
_entity_poly.pdbx_seq_one_letter_code
_entity_poly.pdbx_strand_id
1 'polypeptide(L)'
;MIWRDVVRPRLPVVERRRCDRHLREGEPSLDRDPVIPLVPMASGRLLVLVFLLHLAVSQRFASSSSSSSSPKVSLALYYETLCPYSANFIVNYLAKIFDDGLISIVDVDLVPYGNARIRNGTISCQHGPYECLLNTVEACAIDASPDLDQHFSFIYCVESLVLKRKYLEWESCFSETGVGSQAVSECYDNGHGQELELKYATQTDSLEPPHRYVPWVVVDGQPLYEDYENFEAYICKAYSGEPPEACSGLTVITNQEKESNGHVSYAGEMIRASTVVENDKMKIKMVI
;
A
#
# COMPACT_ATOMS: atom_id res chain seq x y z
N MET A 1 -18.33 -49.48 -28.30
CA MET A 1 -18.49 -48.88 -26.96
C MET A 1 -17.63 -47.63 -26.92
N ILE A 2 -18.29 -46.49 -26.75
CA ILE A 2 -17.71 -45.15 -26.73
C ILE A 2 -17.37 -44.84 -25.28
N TRP A 3 -16.13 -44.45 -24.98
CA TRP A 3 -15.83 -43.63 -23.81
C TRP A 3 -15.22 -42.35 -24.31
N ARG A 4 -15.97 -41.26 -24.10
CA ARG A 4 -15.65 -39.90 -24.49
C ARG A 4 -14.52 -39.36 -23.61
N ASP A 5 -13.57 -38.71 -24.27
CA ASP A 5 -12.65 -37.75 -23.66
C ASP A 5 -13.43 -36.69 -22.88
N VAL A 6 -13.31 -36.73 -21.55
CA VAL A 6 -13.67 -35.58 -20.72
C VAL A 6 -12.48 -34.62 -20.78
N VAL A 7 -12.50 -33.77 -21.80
CA VAL A 7 -11.70 -32.56 -21.84
C VAL A 7 -12.09 -31.73 -20.63
N ARG A 8 -11.23 -31.67 -19.61
CA ARG A 8 -11.35 -30.64 -18.57
C ARG A 8 -11.22 -29.28 -19.27
N PRO A 9 -12.14 -28.34 -19.06
CA PRO A 9 -11.91 -26.97 -19.50
C PRO A 9 -10.63 -26.48 -18.81
N ARG A 10 -9.63 -26.06 -19.59
CA ARG A 10 -8.59 -25.17 -19.04
C ARG A 10 -9.32 -23.88 -18.69
N LEU A 11 -9.62 -23.70 -17.40
CA LEU A 11 -9.91 -22.37 -16.88
C LEU A 11 -8.75 -21.46 -17.29
N PRO A 12 -9.00 -20.21 -17.74
CA PRO A 12 -7.92 -19.28 -17.99
C PRO A 12 -7.10 -19.17 -16.70
N VAL A 13 -5.78 -19.33 -16.83
CA VAL A 13 -4.86 -19.02 -15.74
C VAL A 13 -5.05 -17.53 -15.50
N VAL A 14 -5.82 -17.17 -14.46
CA VAL A 14 -5.72 -15.83 -13.89
C VAL A 14 -4.25 -15.74 -13.47
N GLU A 15 -3.50 -14.93 -14.21
CA GLU A 15 -2.11 -14.65 -13.92
C GLU A 15 -2.09 -14.04 -12.52
N ARG A 16 -1.70 -14.84 -11.52
CA ARG A 16 -1.76 -14.42 -10.13
C ARG A 16 -0.76 -13.29 -9.98
N ARG A 17 -1.18 -12.05 -9.82
CA ARG A 17 -0.30 -10.90 -9.60
C ARG A 17 0.14 -10.78 -8.13
N ARG A 18 0.37 -11.91 -7.48
CA ARG A 18 0.56 -11.97 -6.03
C ARG A 18 1.36 -13.19 -5.60
N CYS A 19 2.15 -13.03 -4.54
CA CYS A 19 2.79 -14.15 -3.85
C CYS A 19 1.87 -14.62 -2.72
N ASP A 20 1.24 -15.77 -2.94
CA ASP A 20 0.23 -16.32 -2.02
C ASP A 20 0.84 -16.67 -0.66
N ARG A 21 0.15 -16.34 0.42
CA ARG A 21 0.50 -16.82 1.76
C ARG A 21 0.20 -18.31 1.83
N HIS A 22 1.22 -19.16 1.91
CA HIS A 22 1.02 -20.60 2.09
C HIS A 22 0.54 -20.90 3.51
N LEU A 23 -0.77 -21.01 3.73
CA LEU A 23 -1.34 -21.52 4.98
C LEU A 23 -0.99 -23.02 5.12
N ARG A 24 -0.54 -23.46 6.31
CA ARG A 24 -0.39 -24.89 6.58
C ARG A 24 -1.75 -25.50 6.89
N GLU A 25 -1.98 -26.73 6.44
CA GLU A 25 -3.08 -27.56 6.96
C GLU A 25 -2.98 -27.62 8.49
N GLY A 26 -3.99 -27.10 9.19
CA GLY A 26 -4.07 -27.10 10.66
C GLY A 26 -3.92 -25.74 11.36
N GLU A 27 -3.68 -24.64 10.64
CA GLU A 27 -3.90 -23.31 11.22
C GLU A 27 -5.41 -23.00 11.17
N PRO A 28 -6.10 -22.82 12.31
CA PRO A 28 -7.51 -22.46 12.29
C PRO A 28 -7.64 -21.09 11.65
N SER A 29 -8.51 -20.98 10.64
CA SER A 29 -9.05 -19.70 10.20
C SER A 29 -9.58 -18.98 11.45
N LEU A 30 -8.97 -17.86 11.82
CA LEU A 30 -9.48 -16.94 12.84
C LEU A 30 -10.69 -16.22 12.26
N ASP A 31 -11.77 -16.98 12.11
CA ASP A 31 -13.13 -16.47 11.94
C ASP A 31 -13.81 -16.73 13.29
N ARG A 32 -13.46 -15.92 14.27
CA ARG A 32 -14.14 -15.86 15.57
C ARG A 32 -14.34 -14.40 15.93
N ASP A 33 -15.51 -13.89 15.59
CA ASP A 33 -16.05 -12.68 16.17
C ASP A 33 -15.91 -12.73 17.71
N PRO A 34 -15.25 -11.76 18.36
CA PRO A 34 -15.32 -11.65 19.80
C PRO A 34 -16.69 -11.10 20.18
N VAL A 35 -17.54 -11.96 20.75
CA VAL A 35 -18.70 -11.53 21.53
C VAL A 35 -18.18 -10.82 22.79
N ILE A 36 -18.27 -9.50 22.79
CA ILE A 36 -17.93 -8.65 23.95
C ILE A 36 -19.04 -8.80 25.01
N PRO A 37 -18.75 -9.27 26.24
CA PRO A 37 -19.71 -9.21 27.33
C PRO A 37 -19.80 -7.77 27.87
N LEU A 38 -21.00 -7.20 27.86
CA LEU A 38 -21.33 -5.93 28.51
C LEU A 38 -21.14 -6.06 30.04
N VAL A 39 -20.23 -5.28 30.60
CA VAL A 39 -20.09 -5.11 32.06
C VAL A 39 -20.97 -3.94 32.51
N PRO A 40 -21.75 -4.06 33.60
CA PRO A 40 -22.58 -2.96 34.06
C PRO A 40 -21.73 -1.87 34.71
N MET A 41 -21.96 -0.61 34.30
CA MET A 41 -21.36 0.56 34.95
C MET A 41 -22.00 0.76 36.33
N ALA A 42 -21.17 0.74 37.38
CA ALA A 42 -21.58 1.12 38.72
C ALA A 42 -21.82 2.63 38.80
N SER A 43 -23.02 2.98 39.24
CA SER A 43 -23.45 4.34 39.56
C SER A 43 -22.82 4.78 40.87
N GLY A 44 -21.96 5.80 40.82
CA GLY A 44 -21.33 6.43 41.99
C GLY A 44 -21.54 7.92 41.95
N ARG A 45 -22.49 8.41 42.74
CA ARG A 45 -22.82 9.82 42.95
C ARG A 45 -21.61 10.57 43.54
N LEU A 46 -21.09 11.57 42.84
CA LEU A 46 -20.40 12.69 43.47
C LEU A 46 -20.73 13.99 42.72
N LEU A 47 -21.92 14.49 43.04
CA LEU A 47 -22.39 15.80 42.63
C LEU A 47 -21.98 16.80 43.71
N VAL A 48 -21.59 18.00 43.27
CA VAL A 48 -21.44 19.24 44.03
C VAL A 48 -20.11 19.40 44.78
N LEU A 49 -19.15 20.08 44.14
CA LEU A 49 -18.31 21.15 44.74
C LEU A 49 -17.27 21.73 43.74
N VAL A 50 -17.60 21.89 42.45
CA VAL A 50 -16.75 22.63 41.47
C VAL A 50 -17.57 23.68 40.71
N PHE A 51 -18.47 24.38 41.42
CA PHE A 51 -19.33 25.42 40.84
C PHE A 51 -19.05 26.83 41.39
N LEU A 52 -17.93 27.06 42.07
CA LEU A 52 -17.54 28.38 42.60
C LEU A 52 -16.06 28.72 42.33
N LEU A 53 -15.61 28.55 41.09
CA LEU A 53 -14.40 29.21 40.59
C LEU A 53 -14.58 29.74 39.15
N HIS A 54 -15.78 30.25 38.86
CA HIS A 54 -16.17 30.79 37.55
C HIS A 54 -16.20 32.34 37.50
N LEU A 55 -15.39 33.04 38.29
CA LEU A 55 -15.17 34.47 38.07
C LEU A 55 -13.68 34.82 38.23
N ALA A 56 -12.92 34.63 37.15
CA ALA A 56 -11.82 35.52 36.70
C ALA A 56 -10.88 34.83 35.69
N VAL A 57 -11.40 34.28 34.60
CA VAL A 57 -10.57 34.03 33.41
C VAL A 57 -11.43 34.31 32.17
N SER A 58 -11.67 35.59 31.90
CA SER A 58 -12.01 36.03 30.54
C SER A 58 -10.71 36.06 29.72
N GLN A 59 -10.14 34.88 29.46
CA GLN A 59 -9.07 34.76 28.49
C GLN A 59 -9.70 34.71 27.10
N ARG A 60 -9.27 35.67 26.29
CA ARG A 60 -9.64 35.80 24.89
C ARG A 60 -9.21 34.53 24.17
N PHE A 61 -10.17 33.74 23.69
CA PHE A 61 -9.90 32.82 22.60
C PHE A 61 -9.66 33.68 21.35
N ALA A 62 -8.40 34.04 21.14
CA ALA A 62 -7.97 34.42 19.81
C ALA A 62 -8.08 33.15 18.96
N SER A 63 -9.06 33.10 18.06
CA SER A 63 -9.10 32.11 17.00
C SER A 63 -7.87 32.36 16.13
N SER A 64 -6.75 31.72 16.46
CA SER A 64 -5.70 31.52 15.49
C SER A 64 -6.30 30.62 14.42
N SER A 65 -6.62 31.18 13.25
CA SER A 65 -6.76 30.40 12.04
C SER A 65 -5.39 29.81 11.73
N SER A 66 -5.01 28.74 12.43
CA SER A 66 -3.98 27.85 11.93
C SER A 66 -4.51 27.42 10.57
N SER A 67 -3.77 27.73 9.51
CA SER A 67 -3.89 26.99 8.26
C SER A 67 -3.47 25.56 8.58
N SER A 68 -4.38 24.78 9.18
CA SER A 68 -4.15 23.37 9.42
C SER A 68 -4.20 22.73 8.06
N SER A 69 -3.03 22.46 7.48
CA SER A 69 -2.92 21.54 6.36
C SER A 69 -3.71 20.28 6.72
N SER A 70 -4.52 19.78 5.80
CA SER A 70 -5.29 18.56 6.05
C SER A 70 -4.32 17.42 6.41
N PRO A 71 -4.70 16.50 7.33
CA PRO A 71 -3.87 15.34 7.61
C PRO A 71 -3.59 14.54 6.34
N LYS A 72 -2.36 14.03 6.23
CA LYS A 72 -1.98 13.10 5.15
C LYS A 72 -2.74 11.78 5.30
N VAL A 73 -3.03 11.14 4.18
CA VAL A 73 -3.61 9.80 4.13
C VAL A 73 -2.53 8.77 4.44
N SER A 74 -2.82 7.79 5.30
CA SER A 74 -1.88 6.70 5.54
C SER A 74 -1.90 5.69 4.39
N LEU A 75 -0.72 5.26 3.95
CA LEU A 75 -0.51 4.12 3.07
C LEU A 75 0.49 3.19 3.74
N ALA A 76 0.14 1.92 3.93
CA ALA A 76 1.06 0.88 4.37
C ALA A 76 1.20 -0.20 3.30
N LEU A 77 2.44 -0.51 2.94
CA LEU A 77 2.80 -1.60 2.04
C LEU A 77 3.49 -2.72 2.82
N TYR A 78 2.86 -3.89 2.88
CA TYR A 78 3.45 -5.11 3.40
C TYR A 78 3.95 -5.98 2.25
N TYR A 79 5.23 -6.32 2.26
CA TYR A 79 5.88 -6.93 1.10
C TYR A 79 7.01 -7.90 1.47
N GLU A 80 7.45 -8.68 0.48
CA GLU A 80 8.65 -9.53 0.56
C GLU A 80 9.59 -9.16 -0.58
N THR A 81 10.87 -9.02 -0.28
CA THR A 81 11.87 -8.50 -1.21
C THR A 81 12.13 -9.37 -2.45
N LEU A 82 11.87 -10.69 -2.39
CA LEU A 82 12.02 -11.56 -3.56
C LEU A 82 10.68 -11.96 -4.21
N CYS A 83 9.56 -11.39 -3.76
CA CYS A 83 8.30 -11.53 -4.47
C CYS A 83 8.30 -10.62 -5.71
N PRO A 84 8.21 -11.16 -6.94
CA PRO A 84 8.25 -10.34 -8.16
C PRO A 84 7.10 -9.32 -8.26
N TYR A 85 5.97 -9.59 -7.60
CA TYR A 85 4.82 -8.67 -7.60
C TYR A 85 4.99 -7.51 -6.61
N SER A 86 5.67 -7.77 -5.48
CA SER A 86 6.08 -6.72 -4.53
C SER A 86 7.09 -5.79 -5.19
N ALA A 87 8.14 -6.35 -5.77
CA ALA A 87 9.15 -5.61 -6.52
C ALA A 87 8.52 -4.76 -7.64
N ASN A 88 7.60 -5.36 -8.41
CA ASN A 88 6.89 -4.66 -9.48
C ASN A 88 6.01 -3.53 -8.95
N PHE A 89 5.31 -3.73 -7.83
CA PHE A 89 4.51 -2.68 -7.22
C PHE A 89 5.37 -1.51 -6.77
N ILE A 90 6.49 -1.77 -6.08
CA ILE A 90 7.41 -0.72 -5.62
C ILE A 90 7.96 0.08 -6.80
N VAL A 91 8.50 -0.60 -7.80
CA VAL A 91 9.22 0.03 -8.92
C VAL A 91 8.28 0.71 -9.92
N ASN A 92 7.17 0.07 -10.28
CA ASN A 92 6.32 0.52 -11.40
C ASN A 92 5.02 1.21 -10.98
N TYR A 93 4.66 1.17 -9.70
CA TYR A 93 3.42 1.77 -9.18
C TYR A 93 3.74 2.77 -8.08
N LEU A 94 4.25 2.32 -6.93
CA LEU A 94 4.49 3.16 -5.77
C LEU A 94 5.47 4.30 -6.07
N ALA A 95 6.53 4.06 -6.85
CA ALA A 95 7.51 5.09 -7.20
C ALA A 95 6.92 6.35 -7.88
N LYS A 96 5.77 6.23 -8.55
CA LYS A 96 5.15 7.35 -9.29
C LYS A 96 4.72 8.51 -8.38
N ILE A 97 4.37 8.22 -7.13
CA ILE A 97 3.86 9.23 -6.19
C ILE A 97 4.88 10.34 -5.91
N PHE A 98 6.17 10.04 -6.08
CA PHE A 98 7.27 10.98 -5.86
C PHE A 98 7.37 12.01 -7.00
N ASP A 99 6.82 11.71 -8.18
CA ASP A 99 6.91 12.57 -9.37
C ASP A 99 5.58 13.27 -9.72
N ASP A 100 4.45 12.73 -9.30
CA ASP A 100 3.10 13.22 -9.71
C ASP A 100 2.44 14.18 -8.69
N GLY A 101 3.07 14.36 -7.53
CA GLY A 101 2.60 15.25 -6.46
C GLY A 101 1.76 14.57 -5.37
N LEU A 102 1.41 13.28 -5.48
CA LEU A 102 0.69 12.54 -4.43
C LEU A 102 1.47 12.48 -3.11
N ILE A 103 2.80 12.47 -3.16
CA ILE A 103 3.67 12.45 -1.96
C ILE A 103 3.36 13.58 -0.95
N SER A 104 2.77 14.68 -1.43
CA SER A 104 2.37 15.82 -0.60
C SER A 104 1.17 15.52 0.32
N ILE A 105 0.35 14.52 -0.01
CA ILE A 105 -0.90 14.20 0.69
C ILE A 105 -0.93 12.78 1.30
N VAL A 106 0.14 12.00 1.14
CA VAL A 106 0.26 10.64 1.67
C VAL A 106 1.42 10.52 2.65
N ASP A 107 1.24 9.65 3.64
CA ASP A 107 2.26 9.18 4.57
C ASP A 107 2.48 7.69 4.32
N VAL A 108 3.70 7.29 3.95
CA VAL A 108 4.02 5.95 3.44
C VAL A 108 4.78 5.16 4.50
N ASP A 109 4.25 4.00 4.85
CA ASP A 109 4.87 3.00 5.71
C ASP A 109 5.24 1.75 4.89
N LEU A 110 6.51 1.33 4.99
CA LEU A 110 7.07 0.19 4.28
C LEU A 110 7.40 -0.91 5.30
N VAL A 111 6.83 -2.09 5.07
CA VAL A 111 6.93 -3.23 5.99
C VAL A 111 7.53 -4.45 5.27
N PRO A 112 8.88 -4.53 5.18
CA PRO A 112 9.57 -5.68 4.59
C PRO A 112 9.49 -6.88 5.54
N TYR A 113 8.55 -7.79 5.32
CA TYR A 113 8.41 -9.04 6.08
C TYR A 113 7.52 -10.02 5.33
N GLY A 114 6.31 -9.54 5.00
CA GLY A 114 5.34 -10.21 4.16
C GLY A 114 4.93 -11.60 4.64
N ASN A 115 5.30 -12.66 3.91
CA ASN A 115 4.93 -14.03 4.27
C ASN A 115 6.04 -14.80 5.00
N ALA A 116 7.07 -14.10 5.50
CA ALA A 116 8.03 -14.68 6.41
C ALA A 116 7.33 -15.27 7.66
N ARG A 117 8.02 -16.19 8.33
CA ARG A 117 7.51 -16.91 9.50
C ARG A 117 8.60 -17.02 10.55
N ILE A 118 8.20 -16.90 11.82
CA ILE A 118 9.08 -17.14 12.97
C ILE A 118 8.85 -18.55 13.50
N ARG A 119 9.92 -19.31 13.70
CA ARG A 119 9.93 -20.59 14.43
C ARG A 119 11.11 -20.66 15.37
N ASN A 120 10.85 -20.87 16.66
CA ASN A 120 11.88 -20.95 17.70
C ASN A 120 12.86 -19.76 17.65
N GLY A 121 12.35 -18.55 17.35
CA GLY A 121 13.16 -17.33 17.20
C GLY A 121 13.90 -17.19 15.87
N THR A 122 13.80 -18.17 14.96
CA THR A 122 14.40 -18.10 13.61
C THR A 122 13.37 -17.68 12.58
N ILE A 123 13.73 -16.71 11.75
CA ILE A 123 12.92 -16.22 10.63
C ILE A 123 13.19 -17.08 9.39
N SER A 124 12.13 -17.47 8.69
CA SER A 124 12.20 -18.18 7.41
C SER A 124 11.27 -17.52 6.40
N CYS A 125 11.76 -17.30 5.18
CA CYS A 125 11.06 -16.58 4.12
C CYS A 125 10.73 -17.52 2.94
N GLN A 126 9.70 -17.19 2.14
CA GLN A 126 9.19 -18.09 1.10
C GLN A 126 10.21 -18.33 -0.02
N HIS A 127 11.00 -17.32 -0.36
CA HIS A 127 11.97 -17.36 -1.45
C HIS A 127 13.40 -17.63 -0.96
N GLY A 128 13.54 -18.12 0.28
CA GLY A 128 14.80 -18.60 0.84
C GLY A 128 15.59 -17.55 1.62
N PRO A 129 16.87 -17.84 1.95
CA PRO A 129 17.64 -17.01 2.89
C PRO A 129 17.99 -15.62 2.35
N TYR A 130 18.11 -15.46 1.02
CA TYR A 130 18.37 -14.13 0.43
C TYR A 130 17.20 -13.18 0.57
N GLU A 131 15.96 -13.68 0.56
CA GLU A 131 14.79 -12.85 0.89
C GLU A 131 14.84 -12.36 2.34
N CYS A 132 15.15 -13.24 3.28
CA CYS A 132 15.29 -12.83 4.68
C CYS A 132 16.41 -11.81 4.87
N LEU A 133 17.54 -12.00 4.18
CA LEU A 133 18.64 -11.05 4.18
C LEU A 133 18.17 -9.68 3.66
N LEU A 134 17.52 -9.64 2.50
CA LEU A 134 17.11 -8.39 1.88
C LEU A 134 15.97 -7.70 2.65
N ASN A 135 15.03 -8.46 3.23
CA ASN A 135 14.04 -7.90 4.16
C ASN A 135 14.73 -7.18 5.33
N THR A 136 15.73 -7.84 5.95
CA THR A 136 16.51 -7.26 7.05
C THR A 136 17.29 -6.02 6.60
N VAL A 137 17.90 -6.06 5.41
CA VAL A 137 18.65 -4.94 4.84
C VAL A 137 17.74 -3.73 4.61
N GLU A 138 16.55 -3.94 4.06
CA GLU A 138 15.58 -2.86 3.83
C GLU A 138 14.97 -2.34 5.14
N ALA A 139 14.70 -3.22 6.11
CA ALA A 139 14.33 -2.83 7.47
C ALA A 139 15.40 -1.92 8.11
N CYS A 140 16.66 -2.30 7.99
CA CYS A 140 17.79 -1.49 8.47
C CYS A 140 17.94 -0.17 7.70
N ALA A 141 17.63 -0.12 6.40
CA ALA A 141 17.66 1.12 5.62
C ALA A 141 16.59 2.11 6.08
N ILE A 142 15.37 1.62 6.38
CA ILE A 142 14.27 2.42 6.94
C ILE A 142 14.65 2.98 8.32
N ASP A 143 15.24 2.16 9.19
CA ASP A 143 15.66 2.59 10.52
C ASP A 143 16.83 3.59 10.47
N ALA A 144 17.82 3.36 9.60
CA ALA A 144 18.98 4.21 9.45
C ALA A 144 18.68 5.57 8.79
N SER A 145 17.64 5.65 7.94
CA SER A 145 17.21 6.89 7.30
C SER A 145 15.70 7.08 7.41
N PRO A 146 15.21 7.76 8.48
CA PRO A 146 13.79 8.05 8.65
C PRO A 146 13.20 8.98 7.58
N ASP A 147 14.03 9.58 6.73
CA ASP A 147 13.60 10.38 5.59
C ASP A 147 13.10 9.46 4.45
N LEU A 148 11.83 9.61 4.08
CA LEU A 148 11.15 8.76 3.11
C LEU A 148 11.85 8.73 1.76
N ASP A 149 12.26 9.88 1.23
CA ASP A 149 12.91 9.97 -0.07
C ASP A 149 14.22 9.17 -0.08
N GLN A 150 15.00 9.23 1.00
CA GLN A 150 16.27 8.51 1.10
C GLN A 150 16.11 7.00 1.21
N HIS A 151 15.33 6.50 2.18
CA HIS A 151 15.19 5.04 2.33
C HIS A 151 14.40 4.43 1.18
N PHE A 152 13.39 5.13 0.64
CA PHE A 152 12.66 4.65 -0.54
C PHE A 152 13.58 4.55 -1.76
N SER A 153 14.49 5.51 -1.98
CA SER A 153 15.45 5.43 -3.09
C SER A 153 16.32 4.17 -3.02
N PHE A 154 16.71 3.76 -1.81
CA PHE A 154 17.46 2.52 -1.61
C PHE A 154 16.63 1.28 -1.88
N ILE A 155 15.43 1.20 -1.31
CA ILE A 155 14.48 0.10 -1.54
C ILE A 155 14.14 -0.02 -3.03
N TYR A 156 13.84 1.10 -3.70
CA TYR A 156 13.59 1.14 -5.14
C TYR A 156 14.75 0.56 -5.96
N CYS A 157 16.00 0.86 -5.59
CA CYS A 157 17.18 0.31 -6.25
C CYS A 157 17.29 -1.21 -6.04
N VAL A 158 17.12 -1.69 -4.81
CA VAL A 158 17.17 -3.13 -4.47
C VAL A 158 16.08 -3.89 -5.25
N GLU A 159 14.84 -3.41 -5.20
CA GLU A 159 13.71 -4.03 -5.90
C GLU A 159 13.85 -3.97 -7.43
N SER A 160 14.49 -2.91 -7.95
CA SER A 160 14.88 -2.85 -9.37
C SER A 160 15.89 -3.95 -9.74
N LEU A 161 16.83 -4.28 -8.87
CA LEU A 161 17.76 -5.40 -9.06
C LEU A 161 17.03 -6.75 -8.97
N VAL A 162 16.03 -6.88 -8.09
CA VAL A 162 15.17 -8.07 -8.00
C VAL A 162 14.46 -8.33 -9.32
N LEU A 163 13.80 -7.32 -9.90
CA LEU A 163 13.15 -7.43 -11.22
C LEU A 163 14.13 -7.80 -12.34
N LYS A 164 15.38 -7.33 -12.26
CA LYS A 164 16.47 -7.66 -13.19
C LYS A 164 17.15 -8.99 -12.90
N ARG A 165 16.75 -9.72 -11.84
CA ARG A 165 17.39 -10.95 -11.34
C ARG A 165 18.87 -10.77 -10.97
N LYS A 166 19.20 -9.58 -10.46
CA LYS A 166 20.53 -9.12 -10.05
C LYS A 166 20.58 -8.78 -8.56
N TYR A 167 19.65 -9.28 -7.74
CA TYR A 167 19.52 -8.95 -6.32
C TYR A 167 20.76 -9.24 -5.46
N LEU A 168 21.71 -10.04 -5.94
CA LEU A 168 23.01 -10.23 -5.29
C LEU A 168 23.91 -8.99 -5.36
N GLU A 169 23.60 -8.05 -6.24
CA GLU A 169 24.32 -6.79 -6.43
C GLU A 169 23.76 -5.67 -5.51
N TRP A 170 22.88 -5.98 -4.54
CA TRP A 170 22.17 -4.99 -3.71
C TRP A 170 23.07 -3.94 -3.05
N GLU A 171 24.31 -4.30 -2.67
CA GLU A 171 25.27 -3.35 -2.08
C GLU A 171 25.61 -2.18 -3.03
N SER A 172 25.44 -2.35 -4.35
CA SER A 172 25.65 -1.26 -5.31
C SER A 172 24.69 -0.09 -5.08
N CYS A 173 23.51 -0.35 -4.48
CA CYS A 173 22.51 0.66 -4.17
C CYS A 173 22.96 1.69 -3.13
N PHE A 174 24.00 1.42 -2.34
CA PHE A 174 24.56 2.44 -1.44
C PHE A 174 25.24 3.59 -2.19
N SER A 175 25.81 3.32 -3.36
CA SER A 175 26.50 4.36 -4.15
C SER A 175 25.53 5.32 -4.84
N GLU A 176 24.28 4.91 -4.99
CA GLU A 176 23.23 5.63 -5.73
C GLU A 176 22.28 6.39 -4.78
N THR A 177 22.45 6.26 -3.45
CA THR A 177 21.45 6.70 -2.47
C THR A 177 22.08 7.47 -1.31
N GLY A 178 21.25 8.24 -0.59
CA GLY A 178 21.66 8.96 0.63
C GLY A 178 21.77 8.07 1.88
N VAL A 179 21.48 6.77 1.77
CA VAL A 179 21.46 5.84 2.90
C VAL A 179 22.88 5.45 3.30
N GLY A 180 23.21 5.64 4.58
CA GLY A 180 24.54 5.34 5.11
C GLY A 180 24.83 3.84 5.14
N SER A 181 25.70 3.36 4.23
CA SER A 181 26.08 1.95 4.15
C SER A 181 26.60 1.36 5.46
N GLN A 182 27.35 2.15 6.23
CA GLN A 182 27.84 1.76 7.54
C GLN A 182 26.70 1.53 8.53
N ALA A 183 25.69 2.41 8.58
CA ALA A 183 24.57 2.29 9.51
C ALA A 183 23.72 1.06 9.19
N VAL A 184 23.45 0.80 7.90
CA VAL A 184 22.74 -0.41 7.47
C VAL A 184 23.55 -1.66 7.80
N SER A 185 24.87 -1.63 7.57
CA SER A 185 25.74 -2.77 7.85
C SER A 185 25.80 -3.10 9.33
N GLU A 186 26.03 -2.09 10.18
CA GLU A 186 26.05 -2.23 11.63
C GLU A 186 24.71 -2.73 12.16
N CYS A 187 23.59 -2.27 11.61
CA CYS A 187 22.24 -2.70 11.99
C CYS A 187 22.05 -4.21 11.81
N TYR A 188 22.42 -4.77 10.65
CA TYR A 188 22.25 -6.21 10.44
C TYR A 188 23.32 -7.03 11.20
N ASP A 189 24.54 -6.51 11.38
CA ASP A 189 25.64 -7.22 12.05
C ASP A 189 25.50 -7.29 13.57
N ASN A 190 24.86 -6.30 14.21
CA ASN A 190 24.77 -6.20 15.67
C ASN A 190 23.50 -6.85 16.27
N GLY A 191 22.62 -7.41 15.43
CA GLY A 191 21.35 -8.03 15.83
C GLY A 191 20.14 -7.09 15.83
N HIS A 192 20.33 -5.77 15.66
CA HIS A 192 19.23 -4.80 15.56
C HIS A 192 18.29 -5.09 14.38
N GLY A 193 18.85 -5.53 13.25
CA GLY A 193 18.06 -5.96 12.09
C GLY A 193 17.08 -7.10 12.43
N GLN A 194 17.48 -8.03 13.32
CA GLN A 194 16.58 -9.09 13.79
C GLN A 194 15.46 -8.51 14.68
N GLU A 195 15.74 -7.52 15.52
CA GLU A 195 14.74 -6.85 16.33
C GLU A 195 13.71 -6.11 15.46
N LEU A 196 14.17 -5.44 14.41
CA LEU A 196 13.32 -4.78 13.41
C LEU A 196 12.42 -5.80 12.69
N GLU A 197 12.97 -6.93 12.23
CA GLU A 197 12.17 -7.98 11.59
C GLU A 197 11.12 -8.57 12.52
N LEU A 198 11.40 -8.72 13.82
CA LEU A 198 10.42 -9.18 14.82
C LEU A 198 9.32 -8.12 15.06
N LYS A 199 9.66 -6.84 15.01
CA LYS A 199 8.69 -5.73 15.05
C LYS A 199 7.79 -5.78 13.81
N TYR A 200 8.34 -5.91 12.61
CA TYR A 200 7.55 -6.02 11.38
C TYR A 200 6.72 -7.30 11.30
N ALA A 201 7.20 -8.41 11.87
CA ALA A 201 6.39 -9.61 12.06
C ALA A 201 5.15 -9.32 12.91
N THR A 202 5.35 -8.66 14.06
CA THR A 202 4.25 -8.29 14.97
C THR A 202 3.26 -7.35 14.29
N GLN A 203 3.74 -6.36 13.53
CA GLN A 203 2.90 -5.45 12.77
C GLN A 203 2.09 -6.19 11.69
N THR A 204 2.73 -7.08 10.93
CA THR A 204 2.09 -7.86 9.88
C THR A 204 1.07 -8.85 10.44
N ASP A 205 1.38 -9.54 11.53
CA ASP A 205 0.48 -10.50 12.19
C ASP A 205 -0.72 -9.81 12.88
N SER A 206 -0.63 -8.50 13.14
CA SER A 206 -1.73 -7.70 13.71
C SER A 206 -2.74 -7.19 12.66
N LEU A 207 -2.52 -7.47 11.38
CA LEU A 207 -3.43 -7.07 10.31
C LEU A 207 -4.82 -7.70 10.49
N GLU A 208 -5.85 -6.87 10.45
CA GLU A 208 -7.25 -7.28 10.50
C GLU A 208 -8.01 -6.75 9.26
N PRO A 209 -8.43 -7.61 8.33
CA PRO A 209 -8.19 -9.05 8.29
C PRO A 209 -6.71 -9.40 7.98
N PRO A 210 -6.25 -10.61 8.34
CA PRO A 210 -4.91 -11.06 8.00
C PRO A 210 -4.66 -11.02 6.49
N HIS A 211 -3.45 -10.61 6.08
CA HIS A 211 -3.06 -10.63 4.68
C HIS A 211 -3.05 -12.07 4.13
N ARG A 212 -3.46 -12.19 2.87
CA ARG A 212 -3.59 -13.49 2.16
C ARG A 212 -2.49 -13.70 1.13
N TYR A 213 -1.74 -12.67 0.82
CA TYR A 213 -0.68 -12.61 -0.17
C TYR A 213 0.10 -11.31 0.00
N VAL A 214 1.20 -11.17 -0.73
CA VAL A 214 1.90 -9.90 -0.95
C VAL A 214 2.00 -9.55 -2.44
N PRO A 215 2.10 -8.27 -2.83
CA PRO A 215 2.02 -7.09 -1.97
C PRO A 215 0.64 -6.94 -1.32
N TRP A 216 0.60 -6.48 -0.07
CA TRP A 216 -0.63 -6.17 0.64
C TRP A 216 -0.65 -4.68 0.96
N VAL A 217 -1.56 -3.96 0.30
CA VAL A 217 -1.65 -2.49 0.36
C VAL A 217 -2.86 -2.10 1.19
N VAL A 218 -2.62 -1.23 2.16
CA VAL A 218 -3.65 -0.68 3.05
C VAL A 218 -3.63 0.84 2.91
N VAL A 219 -4.76 1.44 2.54
CA VAL A 219 -4.90 2.90 2.45
C VAL A 219 -5.99 3.34 3.43
N ASP A 220 -5.68 4.27 4.32
CA ASP A 220 -6.58 4.75 5.38
C ASP A 220 -7.24 3.60 6.18
N GLY A 221 -6.43 2.60 6.54
CA GLY A 221 -6.89 1.39 7.23
C GLY A 221 -7.68 0.40 6.36
N GLN A 222 -7.91 0.68 5.08
CA GLN A 222 -8.66 -0.19 4.17
C GLN A 222 -7.71 -1.04 3.32
N PRO A 223 -7.72 -2.39 3.44
CA PRO A 223 -6.99 -3.25 2.53
C PRO A 223 -7.62 -3.21 1.13
N LEU A 224 -6.80 -3.03 0.10
CA LEU A 224 -7.25 -2.82 -1.27
C LEU A 224 -7.53 -4.12 -2.05
N TYR A 225 -7.13 -5.27 -1.49
CA TYR A 225 -7.26 -6.57 -2.12
C TYR A 225 -6.70 -6.59 -3.56
N GLU A 226 -7.47 -7.06 -4.54
CA GLU A 226 -7.04 -7.23 -5.93
C GLU A 226 -6.93 -5.89 -6.69
N ASP A 227 -7.42 -4.78 -6.10
CA ASP A 227 -7.36 -3.43 -6.66
C ASP A 227 -6.16 -2.62 -6.12
N TYR A 228 -5.17 -3.30 -5.52
CA TYR A 228 -4.01 -2.65 -4.89
C TYR A 228 -3.18 -1.81 -5.88
N GLU A 229 -3.19 -2.14 -7.17
CA GLU A 229 -2.53 -1.35 -8.22
C GLU A 229 -3.18 0.03 -8.42
N ASN A 230 -4.44 0.22 -7.97
CA ASN A 230 -5.22 1.45 -8.07
C ASN A 230 -5.13 2.33 -6.80
N PHE A 231 -4.13 2.11 -5.95
CA PHE A 231 -3.98 2.77 -4.64
C PHE A 231 -4.04 4.31 -4.68
N GLU A 232 -3.56 4.94 -5.75
CA GLU A 232 -3.63 6.40 -5.97
C GLU A 232 -5.07 6.91 -5.89
N ALA A 233 -6.03 6.19 -6.49
CA ALA A 233 -7.45 6.55 -6.44
C ALA A 233 -8.02 6.47 -5.02
N TYR A 234 -7.55 5.51 -4.22
CA TYR A 234 -7.96 5.38 -2.81
C TYR A 234 -7.36 6.50 -1.95
N ILE A 235 -6.09 6.87 -2.17
CA ILE A 235 -5.46 8.02 -1.50
C ILE A 235 -6.28 9.28 -1.78
N CYS A 236 -6.54 9.55 -3.06
CA CYS A 236 -7.29 10.73 -3.49
C CYS A 236 -8.72 10.76 -2.93
N LYS A 237 -9.37 9.60 -2.81
CA LYS A 237 -10.71 9.49 -2.21
C LYS A 237 -10.71 9.72 -0.70
N ALA A 238 -9.67 9.26 0.00
CA ALA A 238 -9.57 9.37 1.45
C ALA A 238 -9.09 10.76 1.91
N TYR A 239 -8.36 11.49 1.08
CA TYR A 239 -7.81 12.79 1.44
C TYR A 239 -8.91 13.84 1.64
N SER A 240 -8.92 14.50 2.80
CA SER A 240 -9.94 15.49 3.16
C SER A 240 -9.62 16.92 2.72
N GLY A 241 -8.43 17.16 2.17
CA GLY A 241 -7.98 18.47 1.72
C GLY A 241 -8.27 18.73 0.24
N GLU A 242 -7.62 19.76 -0.31
CA GLU A 242 -7.63 20.02 -1.76
C GLU A 242 -6.70 19.02 -2.47
N PRO A 243 -7.24 18.10 -3.31
CA PRO A 243 -6.44 17.06 -3.93
C PRO A 243 -5.51 17.63 -5.01
N PRO A 244 -4.29 17.08 -5.18
CA PRO A 244 -3.38 17.46 -6.26
C PRO A 244 -3.93 17.06 -7.64
N GLU A 245 -3.36 17.63 -8.71
CA GLU A 245 -3.71 17.35 -10.11
C GLU A 245 -3.70 15.84 -10.42
N ALA A 246 -2.79 15.08 -9.83
CA ALA A 246 -2.68 13.64 -10.05
C ALA A 246 -3.89 12.83 -9.55
N CYS A 247 -4.78 13.43 -8.74
CA CYS A 247 -6.09 12.84 -8.42
C CYS A 247 -7.13 12.97 -9.54
N SER A 248 -6.88 13.80 -10.54
CA SER A 248 -7.82 14.08 -11.62
C SER A 248 -8.07 12.84 -12.49
N GLY A 249 -9.33 12.44 -12.63
CA GLY A 249 -9.74 11.31 -13.46
C GLY A 249 -9.53 9.93 -12.85
N LEU A 250 -8.97 9.83 -11.64
CA LEU A 250 -8.86 8.57 -10.91
C LEU A 250 -10.22 8.14 -10.35
N THR A 251 -10.54 6.85 -10.47
CA THR A 251 -11.80 6.27 -10.00
C THR A 251 -11.54 5.00 -9.21
N VAL A 252 -12.25 4.85 -8.08
CA VAL A 252 -12.20 3.64 -7.26
C VAL A 252 -13.23 2.65 -7.79
N ILE A 253 -12.78 1.48 -8.23
CA ILE A 253 -13.66 0.41 -8.69
C ILE A 253 -14.29 -0.26 -7.47
N THR A 254 -15.39 0.31 -6.97
CA THR A 254 -16.19 -0.38 -5.94
C THR A 254 -17.02 -1.49 -6.59
N ASN A 255 -17.36 -2.53 -5.81
CA ASN A 255 -18.20 -3.64 -6.28
C ASN A 255 -19.57 -3.22 -6.86
N GLN A 256 -19.97 -1.94 -6.74
CA GLN A 256 -21.16 -1.40 -7.38
C GLN A 256 -21.04 -1.23 -8.91
N GLU A 257 -19.84 -1.18 -9.48
CA GLU A 257 -19.64 -1.11 -10.95
C GLU A 257 -19.50 -2.48 -11.63
N LYS A 258 -19.31 -3.55 -10.86
CA LYS A 258 -19.34 -4.93 -11.41
C LYS A 258 -20.77 -5.39 -11.74
N GLU A 259 -21.79 -4.80 -11.11
CA GLU A 259 -23.19 -5.12 -11.40
C GLU A 259 -23.80 -4.30 -12.54
N SER A 260 -23.21 -3.15 -12.91
CA SER A 260 -23.68 -2.35 -14.05
C SER A 260 -23.15 -2.84 -15.40
N ASN A 261 -22.07 -3.64 -15.41
CA ASN A 261 -21.49 -4.18 -16.65
C ASN A 261 -22.02 -5.58 -17.02
N GLY A 262 -23.10 -6.03 -16.38
CA GLY A 262 -23.72 -7.35 -16.58
C GLY A 262 -24.91 -7.38 -17.55
N HIS A 263 -25.33 -6.26 -18.15
CA HIS A 263 -26.44 -6.28 -19.11
C HIS A 263 -26.48 -5.08 -20.07
N VAL A 264 -26.56 -5.40 -21.37
CA VAL A 264 -27.16 -4.64 -22.49
C VAL A 264 -26.32 -3.59 -23.23
N SER A 265 -25.97 -3.98 -24.46
CA SER A 265 -26.14 -3.29 -25.75
C SER A 265 -25.90 -1.77 -25.83
N TYR A 266 -24.93 -1.41 -26.67
CA TYR A 266 -24.73 -0.07 -27.21
C TYR A 266 -25.99 0.44 -27.94
N ALA A 267 -26.72 1.34 -27.28
CA ALA A 267 -27.50 2.38 -27.93
C ALA A 267 -27.73 3.51 -26.91
N GLY A 268 -27.01 4.62 -27.06
CA GLY A 268 -27.16 5.81 -26.22
C GLY A 268 -26.59 7.05 -26.89
N GLU A 269 -27.49 7.94 -27.27
CA GLU A 269 -27.33 9.25 -27.90
C GLU A 269 -26.06 10.07 -27.57
N MET A 270 -25.43 10.60 -28.63
CA MET A 270 -24.49 11.70 -28.52
C MET A 270 -25.22 12.98 -28.08
N ILE A 271 -24.83 13.53 -26.92
CA ILE A 271 -25.07 14.94 -26.63
C ILE A 271 -24.04 15.77 -27.42
N ARG A 272 -24.59 16.57 -28.32
CA ARG A 272 -23.93 17.43 -29.31
C ARG A 272 -23.12 18.54 -28.63
N ALA A 273 -21.79 18.52 -28.79
CA ALA A 273 -20.97 19.71 -28.68
C ALA A 273 -20.94 20.41 -30.06
N SER A 274 -21.38 21.67 -30.11
CA SER A 274 -21.38 22.47 -31.33
C SER A 274 -19.97 22.92 -31.68
N THR A 275 -19.43 22.41 -32.78
CA THR A 275 -18.36 23.06 -33.54
C THR A 275 -18.93 23.49 -34.89
N VAL A 276 -18.85 24.80 -35.15
CA VAL A 276 -19.17 25.38 -36.46
C VAL A 276 -17.94 25.16 -37.34
N VAL A 277 -18.12 24.36 -38.40
CA VAL A 277 -17.16 24.26 -39.51
C VAL A 277 -17.88 24.76 -40.75
N GLU A 278 -17.32 25.83 -41.33
CA GLU A 278 -17.76 26.44 -42.59
C GLU A 278 -17.04 25.76 -43.77
N ASN A 279 -17.77 25.63 -44.87
CA ASN A 279 -17.55 24.70 -45.99
C ASN A 279 -16.29 24.91 -46.86
N ASP A 280 -15.78 23.77 -47.35
CA ASP A 280 -15.23 23.47 -48.68
C ASP A 280 -14.32 24.47 -49.41
N LYS A 281 -13.09 24.00 -49.72
CA LYS A 281 -12.68 23.78 -51.13
C LYS A 281 -11.38 22.96 -51.25
N MET A 282 -11.52 21.83 -51.94
CA MET A 282 -10.50 21.02 -52.61
C MET A 282 -9.43 21.85 -53.34
N LYS A 283 -8.14 21.53 -53.14
CA LYS A 283 -7.10 21.60 -54.19
C LYS A 283 -5.89 20.74 -53.83
N ILE A 284 -5.75 19.64 -54.56
CA ILE A 284 -4.53 18.84 -54.68
C ILE A 284 -3.49 19.68 -55.44
N LYS A 285 -2.26 19.74 -54.93
CA LYS A 285 -1.06 20.04 -55.73
C LYS A 285 0.04 19.05 -55.35
N MET A 286 0.32 18.13 -56.27
CA MET A 286 1.62 17.47 -56.37
C MET A 286 2.67 18.51 -56.78
N VAL A 287 3.84 18.45 -56.16
CA VAL A 287 5.09 18.90 -56.76
C VAL A 287 6.09 17.77 -56.58
N ILE A 288 6.32 17.09 -57.71
CA ILE A 288 7.39 16.15 -58.11
C ILE A 288 7.84 15.11 -57.07
#